data_AF-G5JJV3-F1
#
_entry.id   AF-G5JJV3-F1
#
_cell.length_a   1.000
_cell.length_b   1.000
_cell.length_c   1.000
_cell.angle_alpha   90.00
_cell.angle_beta   90.00
_cell.angle_gamma   90.00
#
_symmetry.space_group_name_H-M   'P 1'
#
loop_
_entity.id
_entity.type
_entity.pdbx_description
1 polymer ?
#
loop_
_entity_poly.entity_id
_entity_poly.type
_entity_poly.pdbx_seq_one_letter_code
_entity_poly.pdbx_strand_id
1 'polypeptide(L)' 'MKAGLHISNDKFVEVDNLEKVIKSSQRGIVEISKEIIKNSLFTNGSYTFVGDKVVAIASVKIEFIEFID' A
#
# COMPACT_ATOMS: atom_id res chain seq x y z
N MET A 1 -4.10 -6.15 -11.47
CA MET A 1 -4.36 -5.42 -10.23
C MET A 1 -3.49 -4.18 -10.15
N LYS A 2 -4.16 -3.05 -10.24
CA LYS A 2 -3.67 -1.71 -9.98
C LYS A 2 -4.13 -1.27 -8.59
N ALA A 3 -3.33 -0.45 -7.90
CA ALA A 3 -3.73 0.19 -6.65
C ALA A 3 -3.62 1.71 -6.76
N GLY A 4 -4.72 2.42 -6.49
CA GLY A 4 -4.77 3.86 -6.31
C GLY A 4 -4.64 4.20 -4.82
N LEU A 5 -3.52 4.81 -4.43
CA LEU A 5 -3.25 5.22 -3.07
C LEU A 5 -3.72 6.67 -2.88
N HIS A 6 -4.80 6.87 -2.13
CA HIS A 6 -5.27 8.19 -1.71
C HIS A 6 -4.65 8.54 -0.36
N ILE A 7 -3.73 9.48 -0.38
CA ILE A 7 -2.90 9.86 0.75
C ILE A 7 -3.24 11.30 1.13
N SER A 8 -3.19 11.62 2.43
CA SER A 8 -3.49 12.96 2.95
C SER A 8 -2.79 14.08 2.17
N ASN A 9 -3.43 15.25 2.11
CA ASN A 9 -3.05 16.42 1.29
C ASN A 9 -3.26 16.21 -0.21
N ASP A 10 -4.34 15.54 -0.59
CA ASP A 10 -4.74 15.28 -1.99
C ASP A 10 -3.64 14.62 -2.84
N LYS A 11 -2.75 13.86 -2.20
CA LYS A 11 -1.69 13.15 -2.90
C LYS A 11 -2.22 11.81 -3.38
N PHE A 12 -2.13 11.61 -4.69
CA PHE A 12 -2.53 10.38 -5.34
C PHE A 12 -1.32 9.69 -5.96
N VAL A 13 -1.20 8.38 -5.71
CA VAL A 13 -0.15 7.55 -6.31
C VAL A 13 -0.76 6.25 -6.80
N GLU A 14 -0.58 5.95 -8.08
CA GLU A 14 -1.00 4.68 -8.66
C GLU A 14 0.14 3.67 -8.64
N VAL A 15 -0.12 2.39 -8.42
CA VAL A 15 0.85 1.31 -8.58
C VAL A 15 0.22 0.24 -9.47
N ASP A 16 0.73 0.12 -10.69
CA ASP A 16 0.35 -0.94 -11.63
C ASP A 16 1.05 -2.26 -11.30
N ASN A 17 0.45 -3.36 -11.75
CA ASN A 17 0.93 -4.72 -11.51
C ASN A 17 1.31 -4.99 -10.04
N LEU A 18 0.46 -4.56 -9.10
CA LEU A 18 0.73 -4.74 -7.67
C LEU A 18 0.89 -6.23 -7.33
N GLU A 19 2.04 -6.59 -6.78
CA GLU A 19 2.43 -7.96 -6.41
C GLU A 19 2.34 -8.20 -4.91
N LYS A 20 2.77 -7.22 -4.11
CA LYS A 20 2.77 -7.32 -2.65
C LYS A 20 2.79 -5.95 -1.97
N VAL A 21 2.41 -5.95 -0.70
CA VAL A 21 2.62 -4.81 0.20
C VAL A 21 3.43 -5.23 1.40
N ILE A 22 4.44 -4.46 1.77
CA ILE A 22 5.26 -4.69 2.95
C ILE A 22 4.86 -3.67 4.02
N LYS A 23 4.39 -4.14 5.17
CA LYS A 23 4.12 -3.30 6.34
C LYS A 23 5.32 -3.34 7.27
N SER A 24 5.93 -2.18 7.51
CA SER A 24 7.06 -2.03 8.42
C SER A 24 6.60 -1.37 9.72
N SER A 25 6.94 -1.98 10.85
CA SER A 25 6.62 -1.46 12.19
C SER A 25 7.74 -1.75 13.18
N GLN A 26 7.67 -1.16 14.37
CA GLN A 26 8.59 -1.49 15.48
C GLN A 26 8.53 -2.98 15.89
N ARG A 27 7.43 -3.67 15.57
CA ARG A 27 7.25 -5.11 15.85
C ARG A 27 7.80 -6.02 14.75
N GLY A 28 8.39 -5.43 13.69
CA GLY A 28 8.95 -6.16 12.56
C GLY A 28 8.27 -5.82 11.23
N ILE A 29 8.64 -6.61 10.23
CA ILE A 29 8.20 -6.49 8.84
C ILE A 29 7.20 -7.60 8.53
N VAL A 30 6.05 -7.23 7.97
CA VAL A 30 5.01 -8.17 7.52
C VAL A 30 4.83 -8.00 6.02
N GLU A 31 4.95 -9.09 5.28
CA GLU A 31 4.63 -9.12 3.85
C GLU A 31 3.17 -9.54 3.65
N ILE A 32 2.45 -8.79 2.82
CA ILE A 32 1.05 -9.01 2.45
C ILE A 32 1.05 -9.38 0.96
N SER A 33 0.74 -10.63 0.65
CA SER A 33 0.73 -11.15 -0.71
C SER A 33 -0.48 -10.67 -1.51
N LYS A 34 -0.35 -10.61 -2.84
CA LYS A 34 -1.41 -10.19 -3.79
C LYS A 34 -2.79 -10.76 -3.48
N GLU A 35 -2.85 -12.02 -3.10
CA GLU A 35 -4.06 -12.80 -2.85
C GLU A 35 -4.88 -12.27 -1.66
N ILE A 36 -4.21 -11.66 -0.66
CA ILE A 36 -4.84 -11.19 0.56
C ILE A 36 -4.87 -9.66 0.68
N ILE A 37 -4.21 -8.92 -0.23
CA ILE A 37 -4.15 -7.44 -0.20
C ILE A 37 -5.55 -6.82 -0.12
N LYS A 38 -6.49 -7.27 -0.97
CA LYS A 38 -7.85 -6.71 -1.01
C LYS A 38 -8.63 -6.91 0.29
N ASN A 39 -8.29 -7.95 1.05
CA ASN A 39 -8.91 -8.27 2.34
C ASN A 39 -8.15 -7.67 3.53
N SER A 40 -7.03 -6.99 3.28
CA SER A 40 -6.19 -6.42 4.31
C SER A 40 -6.63 -5.02 4.69
N LEU A 41 -6.60 -4.72 5.99
CA LEU A 41 -6.87 -3.38 6.51
C LEU A 41 -5.57 -2.56 6.55
N PHE A 42 -5.58 -1.45 5.83
CA PHE A 42 -4.48 -0.49 5.81
C PHE A 42 -4.77 0.61 6.83
N THR A 43 -3.94 0.67 7.88
CA THR A 43 -4.04 1.67 8.95
C THR A 43 -2.93 2.70 8.78
N ASN A 44 -2.86 3.69 9.66
CA ASN A 44 -1.67 4.54 9.74
C ASN A 44 -0.42 3.69 10.03
N GLY A 45 0.63 3.85 9.25
CA GLY A 45 1.85 3.06 9.37
C GLY A 45 2.80 3.27 8.19
N SER A 46 3.91 2.54 8.18
CA SER A 46 4.83 2.55 7.05
C SER A 46 4.55 1.35 6.15
N TYR A 47 4.28 1.63 4.88
CA TYR A 47 3.90 0.63 3.88
C TYR A 47 4.75 0.80 2.62
N THR A 48 5.16 -0.31 2.02
CA THR A 48 5.83 -0.32 0.72
C THR A 48 5.00 -1.15 -0.25
N PHE A 49 4.46 -0.50 -1.27
CA PHE A 49 3.70 -1.12 -2.34
C PHE A 49 4.65 -1.49 -3.47
N VAL A 50 4.66 -2.76 -3.85
CA VAL A 50 5.60 -3.32 -4.83
C VAL A 50 4.81 -3.82 -6.03
N GLY A 51 4.98 -3.16 -7.17
CA GLY A 51 4.50 -3.57 -8.49
C GLY A 51 5.48 -3.09 -9.56
N ASP A 52 4.97 -2.55 -10.68
CA ASP A 52 5.81 -1.95 -11.74
C ASP A 52 6.73 -0.83 -11.22
N LYS A 53 6.29 -0.17 -10.16
CA LYS A 53 7.13 0.71 -9.36
C LYS A 53 6.99 0.39 -7.88
N VAL A 54 8.01 0.78 -7.14
CA VAL A 54 8.05 0.64 -5.68
C VAL A 54 7.67 1.99 -5.05
N VAL A 55 6.61 1.99 -4.25
CA VAL A 55 6.13 3.19 -3.55
C VAL A 55 6.21 2.94 -2.05
N ALA A 56 7.12 3.64 -1.38
CA ALA A 56 7.21 3.63 0.07
C ALA A 56 6.46 4.83 0.66
N ILE A 57 5.50 4.54 1.53
CA ILE A 57 4.79 5.52 2.36
C ILE A 57 5.33 5.39 3.77
N ALA A 58 5.94 6.46 4.28
CA ALA A 58 6.40 6.57 5.66
C ALA A 58 5.74 7.79 6.30
N SER A 59 5.13 7.60 7.47
CA SER A 59 4.57 8.68 8.31
C SER A 59 3.39 9.47 7.73
N VAL A 60 2.90 9.15 6.54
CA VAL A 60 1.73 9.81 5.94
C VAL A 60 0.47 8.95 6.13
N LYS A 61 -0.66 9.60 6.40
CA LYS A 61 -1.95 8.94 6.55
C LYS A 61 -2.46 8.48 5.18
N ILE A 62 -2.65 7.18 5.05
CA ILE A 62 -3.43 6.58 3.95
C ILE A 62 -4.90 6.81 4.30
N GLU A 63 -5.65 7.48 3.42
CA GLU A 63 -7.08 7.73 3.62
C GLU A 63 -7.88 6.52 3.20
N PHE A 64 -7.64 6.04 1.98
CA PHE A 64 -8.13 4.76 1.49
C PHE A 64 -7.25 4.29 0.32
N ILE A 65 -7.42 3.03 -0.05
CA ILE A 65 -6.76 2.43 -1.22
C ILE A 65 -7.85 1.84 -2.10
N GLU A 66 -7.84 2.24 -3.36
CA GLU A 66 -8.69 1.66 -4.39
C GLU A 66 -7.92 0.54 -5.10
N PHE A 67 -8.51 -0.65 -5.18
CA PHE A 67 -7.95 -1.77 -5.94
C PHE A 67 -8.78 -2.00 -7.20
N ILE A 68 -8.13 -1.91 -8.35
CA ILE A 68 -8.75 -2.11 -9.67
C ILE A 68 -8.10 -3.35 -10.28
N ASP A 69 -8.88 -4.29 -10.81
CA ASP A 69 -8.33 -5.51 -11.42
C ASP A 69 -7.63 -5.25 -12.76
#